data_AF-A0A382ALS4-F1
#
_entry.id   AF-A0A382ALS4-F1
#
_cell.length_a   1.000
_cell.length_b   1.000
_cell.length_c   1.000
_cell.angle_alpha   90.00
_cell.angle_beta   90.00
_cell.angle_gamma   90.00
#
_symmetry.space_group_name_H-M   'P 1'
#
loop_
_entity.id
_entity.type
_entity.pdbx_description
1 polymer ?
#
loop_
_entity_poly.entity_id
_entity_poly.type
_entity_poly.pdbx_seq_one_letter_code
_entity_poly.pdbx_strand_id
1 'polypeptide(L)'
;MVITFKKLEELSRKIFAAIGSNADEARDISRLLVRANLTGHDSHGVIRISQYIEFWRKGDVIPNQTASINFENDAIAVFNGNRGFGQTIGHQVIDVGIQKARKFGVSIVSVGNVGHLGRIGDWSEKAADAGQASLHFVNTSGASTIVAPFGGTEGRYATNPISIGMPKSDGDS
;
A
#
# COMPACT_ATOMS: atom_id res chain seq x y z
N MET A 1 16.41 -20.67 6.70
CA MET A 1 17.05 -19.67 7.60
C MET A 1 15.95 -18.88 8.29
N VAL A 2 16.02 -18.72 9.62
CA VAL A 2 15.03 -17.93 10.38
C VAL A 2 15.69 -16.63 10.84
N ILE A 3 15.06 -15.49 10.56
CA ILE A 3 15.54 -14.15 10.95
C ILE A 3 14.45 -13.46 11.78
N THR A 4 14.82 -12.85 12.89
CA THR A 4 13.89 -12.08 13.72
C THR A 4 13.37 -10.84 12.98
N PHE A 5 12.09 -10.51 13.12
CA PHE A 5 11.47 -9.36 12.45
C PHE A 5 12.25 -8.05 12.66
N LYS A 6 12.74 -7.77 13.88
CA LYS A 6 13.55 -6.56 14.18
C LYS A 6 14.80 -6.44 13.32
N LYS A 7 15.55 -7.54 13.17
CA LYS A 7 16.76 -7.57 12.31
C LYS A 7 16.40 -7.39 10.85
N LEU A 8 15.28 -7.97 10.41
CA LEU A 8 14.82 -7.89 9.04
C LEU A 8 14.32 -6.48 8.68
N GLU A 9 13.59 -5.82 9.58
CA GLU A 9 13.18 -4.42 9.43
C GLU A 9 14.39 -3.48 9.39
N GLU A 10 15.37 -3.67 10.26
CA GLU A 10 16.58 -2.83 10.29
C GLU A 10 17.42 -2.99 9.01
N LEU A 11 17.57 -4.21 8.51
CA LEU A 11 18.23 -4.44 7.22
C LEU A 11 17.47 -3.77 6.07
N SER A 12 16.16 -3.94 6.01
CA SER A 12 15.31 -3.34 4.99
C SER A 12 15.40 -1.81 5.03
N ARG A 13 15.37 -1.21 6.23
CA ARG A 13 15.51 0.24 6.42
C ARG A 13 16.82 0.76 5.86
N LYS A 14 17.93 0.08 6.11
CA LYS A 14 19.24 0.45 5.57
C LYS A 14 19.27 0.41 4.05
N ILE A 15 18.61 -0.56 3.43
CA ILE A 15 18.51 -0.67 1.98
C ILE A 15 17.74 0.52 1.40
N PHE A 16 16.58 0.87 1.95
CA PHE A 16 15.79 2.01 1.47
C PHE A 16 16.47 3.36 1.73
N ALA A 17 17.15 3.50 2.88
CA ALA A 17 17.97 4.68 3.16
C ALA A 17 19.12 4.84 2.14
N ALA A 18 19.75 3.74 1.71
CA ALA A 18 20.83 3.76 0.74
C ALA A 18 20.39 4.21 -0.67
N ILE A 19 19.09 4.13 -0.99
CA ILE A 19 18.53 4.67 -2.24
C ILE A 19 17.88 6.06 -2.07
N GLY A 20 18.07 6.68 -0.90
CA GLY A 20 17.69 8.06 -0.65
C GLY A 20 16.36 8.26 0.06
N SER A 21 15.65 7.21 0.48
CA SER A 21 14.45 7.38 1.33
C SER A 21 14.84 7.97 2.69
N ASN A 22 14.04 8.94 3.15
CA ASN A 22 14.18 9.52 4.49
C ASN A 22 13.83 8.49 5.58
N ALA A 23 14.07 8.85 6.84
CA ALA A 23 13.92 7.93 7.97
C ALA A 23 12.49 7.39 8.12
N ASP A 24 11.47 8.23 7.90
CA ASP A 24 10.06 7.85 8.03
C ASP A 24 9.63 6.93 6.89
N GLU A 25 9.94 7.28 5.64
CA GLU A 25 9.63 6.45 4.48
C GLU A 25 10.34 5.09 4.55
N ALA A 26 11.64 5.07 4.87
CA ALA A 26 12.39 3.81 5.00
C ALA A 26 11.80 2.91 6.09
N ARG A 27 11.35 3.50 7.21
CA ARG A 27 10.66 2.79 8.29
C ARG A 27 9.34 2.20 7.80
N ASP A 28 8.50 3.00 7.17
CA ASP A 28 7.14 2.60 6.77
C ASP A 28 7.18 1.50 5.71
N ILE A 29 8.04 1.63 4.69
CA ILE A 29 8.26 0.58 3.68
C ILE A 29 8.69 -0.71 4.36
N SER A 30 9.73 -0.66 5.20
CA SER A 30 10.30 -1.85 5.84
C SER A 30 9.32 -2.55 6.77
N ARG A 31 8.57 -1.78 7.56
CA ARG A 31 7.58 -2.30 8.50
C ARG A 31 6.46 -3.04 7.77
N LEU A 32 5.94 -2.48 6.68
CA LEU A 32 4.87 -3.13 5.92
C LEU A 32 5.34 -4.39 5.19
N LEU A 33 6.56 -4.38 4.64
CA LEU A 33 7.14 -5.59 4.03
C LEU A 33 7.32 -6.71 5.09
N VAL A 34 7.86 -6.38 6.26
CA VAL A 34 8.05 -7.41 7.31
C VAL A 34 6.71 -7.85 7.91
N ARG A 35 5.73 -6.95 8.04
CA ARG A 35 4.36 -7.30 8.46
C ARG A 35 3.70 -8.26 7.47
N ALA A 36 3.92 -8.09 6.16
CA ALA A 36 3.44 -9.05 5.18
C ALA A 36 4.05 -10.45 5.40
N ASN A 37 5.34 -10.56 5.73
CA ASN A 37 5.94 -11.85 6.11
C ASN A 37 5.31 -12.41 7.40
N LEU A 38 5.14 -11.58 8.45
CA LEU A 38 4.57 -12.00 9.74
C LEU A 38 3.12 -12.49 9.64
N THR A 39 2.38 -12.01 8.63
CA THR A 39 0.99 -12.40 8.37
C THR A 39 0.88 -13.50 7.31
N GLY A 40 1.99 -14.15 6.93
CA GLY A 40 2.01 -15.27 5.97
C GLY A 40 1.88 -14.88 4.50
N HIS A 41 1.97 -13.59 4.18
CA HIS A 41 1.88 -13.06 2.82
C HIS A 41 3.27 -12.79 2.23
N ASP A 42 4.12 -13.82 2.18
CA ASP A 42 5.53 -13.69 1.80
C ASP A 42 5.75 -13.06 0.43
N SER A 43 4.84 -13.29 -0.52
CA SER A 43 4.86 -12.70 -1.86
C SER A 43 4.72 -11.18 -1.88
N HIS A 44 4.38 -10.55 -0.76
CA HIS A 44 4.29 -9.09 -0.59
C HIS A 44 5.26 -8.57 0.49
N GLY A 45 6.10 -9.44 1.05
CA GLY A 45 7.08 -9.08 2.06
C GLY A 45 8.44 -8.71 1.49
N VAL A 46 9.51 -8.97 2.26
CA VAL A 46 10.88 -8.53 1.90
C VAL A 46 11.41 -9.06 0.56
N ILE A 47 10.79 -10.10 0.00
CA ILE A 47 11.09 -10.57 -1.37
C ILE A 47 10.90 -9.47 -2.42
N ARG A 48 10.04 -8.47 -2.14
CA ARG A 48 9.78 -7.33 -3.03
C ARG A 48 10.89 -6.29 -3.06
N ILE A 49 11.84 -6.32 -2.12
CA ILE A 49 12.90 -5.31 -2.04
C ILE A 49 13.68 -5.25 -3.36
N SER A 50 14.11 -6.39 -3.92
CA SER A 50 14.85 -6.41 -5.19
C SER A 50 14.08 -5.73 -6.32
N GLN A 51 12.79 -6.07 -6.46
CA GLN A 51 11.91 -5.46 -7.45
C GLN A 51 11.73 -3.96 -7.23
N TYR A 52 11.62 -3.51 -5.98
CA TYR A 52 11.50 -2.09 -5.66
C TYR A 52 12.78 -1.32 -5.99
N ILE A 53 13.96 -1.92 -5.78
CA ILE A 53 15.23 -1.34 -6.23
C ILE A 53 15.27 -1.23 -7.75
N GLU A 54 14.74 -2.21 -8.49
CA GLU A 54 14.65 -2.12 -9.95
C GLU A 54 13.72 -1.01 -10.42
N PHE A 55 12.54 -0.85 -9.80
CA PHE A 55 11.63 0.26 -10.10
C PHE A 55 12.25 1.62 -9.82
N TRP A 56 13.00 1.73 -8.71
CA TRP A 56 13.76 2.93 -8.39
C TRP A 56 14.83 3.23 -9.45
N ARG A 57 15.63 2.23 -9.84
CA ARG A 57 16.66 2.37 -10.89
C ARG A 57 16.10 2.83 -12.23
N LYS A 58 14.87 2.40 -12.56
CA LYS A 58 14.16 2.79 -13.80
C LYS A 58 13.50 4.16 -13.71
N GLY A 59 13.39 4.75 -12.52
CA GLY A 59 12.64 5.99 -12.29
C GLY A 59 11.12 5.80 -12.28
N ASP A 60 10.66 4.56 -12.16
CA ASP A 60 9.24 4.20 -12.04
C ASP A 60 8.71 4.50 -10.63
N VAL A 61 9.59 4.44 -9.63
CA VAL A 61 9.31 4.84 -8.24
C VAL A 61 10.37 5.81 -7.75
N ILE A 62 9.93 6.90 -7.13
CA ILE A 62 10.78 7.98 -6.64
C ILE A 62 10.65 8.05 -5.11
N PRO A 63 11.77 8.06 -4.36
CA PRO A 63 11.74 8.24 -2.92
C PRO A 63 11.21 9.62 -2.51
N ASN A 64 10.71 9.72 -1.28
CA ASN A 64 10.31 10.96 -0.60
C ASN A 64 9.23 11.76 -1.33
N GLN A 65 8.34 11.09 -2.05
CA GLN A 65 7.19 11.74 -2.66
C GLN A 65 6.03 11.85 -1.68
N THR A 66 5.22 12.89 -1.89
CA THR A 66 3.97 13.11 -1.15
C THR A 66 2.82 13.09 -2.15
N ALA A 67 1.68 12.55 -1.73
CA ALA A 67 0.47 12.54 -2.53
C ALA A 67 -0.02 13.98 -2.76
N SER A 68 -0.28 14.35 -4.00
CA SER A 68 -0.96 15.60 -4.33
C SER A 68 -2.44 15.36 -4.59
N ILE A 69 -3.27 16.35 -4.28
CA ILE A 69 -4.72 16.29 -4.46
C ILE A 69 -5.06 16.85 -5.83
N ASN A 70 -5.71 16.04 -6.66
CA ASN A 70 -6.28 16.45 -7.94
C ASN A 70 -7.70 16.98 -7.80
N PHE A 71 -8.45 16.46 -6.82
CA PHE A 71 -9.83 16.85 -6.53
C PHE A 71 -10.18 16.55 -5.08
N GLU A 72 -10.96 17.43 -4.45
CA GLU A 72 -11.45 17.22 -3.09
C GLU A 72 -12.81 17.89 -2.86
N ASN A 73 -13.70 17.18 -2.16
CA ASN A 73 -14.86 17.72 -1.48
C ASN A 73 -14.99 17.06 -0.09
N ASP A 74 -16.11 17.27 0.61
CA ASP A 74 -16.31 16.74 1.97
C ASP A 74 -16.08 15.21 2.07
N ALA A 75 -16.68 14.43 1.18
CA ALA A 75 -16.63 12.97 1.23
C ALA A 75 -15.59 12.34 0.28
N ILE A 76 -15.13 13.05 -0.75
CA ILE A 76 -14.32 12.48 -1.84
C ILE A 76 -12.98 13.19 -1.95
N ALA A 77 -11.89 12.44 -2.09
CA ALA A 77 -10.59 12.97 -2.52
C ALA A 77 -9.91 12.06 -3.55
N VAL A 78 -9.35 12.67 -4.60
CA VAL A 78 -8.61 12.00 -5.67
C VAL A 78 -7.16 12.44 -5.63
N PHE A 79 -6.26 11.48 -5.45
CA PHE A 79 -4.84 11.71 -5.28
C PHE A 79 -4.02 11.28 -6.49
N ASN A 80 -2.95 12.01 -6.74
CA ASN A 80 -1.81 11.58 -7.53
C ASN A 80 -0.66 11.21 -6.59
N GLY A 81 -0.18 9.97 -6.69
CA GLY A 81 0.91 9.46 -5.85
C GLY A 81 2.29 9.94 -6.26
N ASN A 82 2.42 10.67 -7.38
CA ASN A 82 3.67 11.25 -7.88
C ASN A 82 4.81 10.23 -8.03
N ARG A 83 4.47 8.98 -8.37
CA ARG A 83 5.40 7.84 -8.43
C ARG A 83 6.07 7.52 -7.09
N GLY A 84 5.48 7.92 -5.96
CA GLY A 84 5.97 7.60 -4.63
C GLY A 84 5.88 6.11 -4.30
N PHE A 85 6.64 5.68 -3.29
CA PHE A 85 6.47 4.35 -2.72
C PHE A 85 5.04 4.15 -2.22
N GLY A 86 4.44 3.02 -2.61
CA GLY A 86 3.06 2.72 -2.25
C GLY A 86 2.82 2.67 -0.75
N GLN A 87 3.82 2.26 0.02
CA GLN A 87 3.76 2.24 1.48
C GLN A 87 3.63 3.66 2.08
N THR A 88 4.41 4.61 1.59
CA THR A 88 4.37 6.03 2.01
C THR A 88 3.04 6.67 1.60
N ILE A 89 2.71 6.56 0.32
CA ILE A 89 1.53 7.20 -0.27
C ILE A 89 0.24 6.57 0.27
N GLY A 90 0.21 5.25 0.47
CA GLY A 90 -0.93 4.52 1.03
C GLY A 90 -1.29 5.02 2.43
N HIS A 91 -0.30 5.27 3.29
CA HIS A 91 -0.56 5.88 4.60
C HIS A 91 -1.26 7.24 4.48
N GLN A 92 -0.71 8.14 3.66
CA GLN A 92 -1.26 9.49 3.48
C GLN A 92 -2.71 9.47 2.98
N VAL A 93 -3.00 8.65 1.97
CA VAL A 93 -4.33 8.57 1.34
C VAL A 93 -5.36 7.96 2.29
N ILE A 94 -5.00 6.88 2.98
CA ILE A 94 -5.90 6.21 3.93
C ILE A 94 -6.17 7.09 5.15
N ASP A 95 -5.18 7.83 5.64
CA ASP A 95 -5.38 8.76 6.77
C ASP A 95 -6.39 9.86 6.43
N VAL A 96 -6.34 10.42 5.21
CA VAL A 96 -7.35 11.40 4.76
C VAL A 96 -8.74 10.77 4.67
N GLY A 97 -8.84 9.54 4.12
CA GLY A 97 -10.12 8.82 4.06
C GLY A 97 -10.72 8.61 5.45
N ILE A 98 -9.92 8.14 6.40
CA ILE A 98 -10.35 7.93 7.79
C ILE A 98 -10.85 9.23 8.42
N GLN A 99 -10.13 10.34 8.24
CA GLN A 99 -10.52 11.65 8.76
C GLN A 99 -11.83 12.14 8.16
N LYS A 100 -12.01 12.03 6.84
CA LYS A 100 -13.25 12.42 6.15
C LYS A 100 -14.43 11.56 6.59
N ALA A 101 -14.27 10.24 6.62
CA ALA A 101 -15.33 9.34 7.07
C ALA A 101 -15.72 9.60 8.52
N ARG A 102 -14.77 9.96 9.39
CA ARG A 102 -15.05 10.33 10.78
C ARG A 102 -15.89 11.61 10.87
N LYS A 103 -15.64 12.58 9.99
CA LYS A 103 -16.34 13.87 9.99
C LYS A 103 -17.70 13.83 9.30
N PHE A 104 -17.82 13.08 8.21
CA PHE A 104 -18.97 13.12 7.30
C PHE A 104 -19.74 11.79 7.20
N GLY A 105 -19.34 10.78 7.98
CA GLY A 105 -19.97 9.45 8.02
C GLY A 105 -19.50 8.49 6.92
N VAL A 106 -19.06 9.00 5.77
CA VAL A 106 -18.53 8.21 4.66
C VAL A 106 -17.40 8.96 3.96
N SER A 107 -16.47 8.21 3.36
CA SER A 107 -15.48 8.78 2.45
C SER A 107 -15.18 7.85 1.28
N ILE A 108 -14.81 8.43 0.14
CA ILE A 108 -14.21 7.72 -0.99
C ILE A 108 -12.88 8.40 -1.31
N VAL A 109 -11.79 7.65 -1.20
CA VAL A 109 -10.47 8.12 -1.63
C VAL A 109 -9.94 7.25 -2.76
N SER A 110 -9.27 7.87 -3.72
CA SER A 110 -8.60 7.15 -4.80
C SER A 110 -7.19 7.68 -5.00
N VAL A 111 -6.28 6.82 -5.44
CA VAL A 111 -4.91 7.22 -5.77
C VAL A 111 -4.45 6.53 -7.05
N GLY A 112 -3.87 7.29 -7.96
CA GLY A 112 -3.20 6.80 -9.16
C GLY A 112 -1.74 7.24 -9.22
N ASN A 113 -0.99 6.75 -10.20
CA ASN A 113 0.43 7.09 -10.41
C ASN A 113 1.25 6.91 -9.11
N VAL A 114 1.19 5.70 -8.56
CA VAL A 114 1.82 5.30 -7.30
C VAL A 114 2.53 3.97 -7.49
N GLY A 115 3.63 3.76 -6.76
CA GLY A 115 4.30 2.46 -6.71
C GLY A 115 3.44 1.36 -6.08
N HIS A 116 3.94 0.13 -6.12
CA HIS A 116 3.23 -1.03 -5.58
C HIS A 116 2.89 -0.87 -4.09
N LEU A 117 1.58 -0.92 -3.77
CA LEU A 117 1.00 -0.69 -2.43
C LEU A 117 1.27 -1.81 -1.42
N GLY A 118 1.92 -2.91 -1.81
CA GLY A 118 2.16 -4.04 -0.92
C GLY A 118 0.89 -4.85 -0.65
N ARG A 119 0.73 -5.35 0.58
CA ARG A 119 -0.42 -6.15 0.99
C ARG A 119 -1.61 -5.22 1.27
N ILE A 120 -2.66 -5.29 0.47
CA ILE A 120 -3.79 -4.36 0.57
C ILE A 120 -4.55 -4.49 1.91
N GLY A 121 -4.47 -5.65 2.57
CA GLY A 121 -4.99 -5.86 3.91
C GLY A 121 -4.46 -4.89 4.97
N ASP A 122 -3.23 -4.36 4.82
CA ASP A 122 -2.69 -3.35 5.75
C ASP A 122 -3.55 -2.07 5.79
N TRP A 123 -4.12 -1.69 4.65
CA TRP A 123 -4.97 -0.50 4.53
C TRP A 123 -6.36 -0.74 5.13
N SER A 124 -6.89 -1.94 4.95
CA SER A 124 -8.14 -2.37 5.56
C SER A 124 -8.04 -2.46 7.08
N GLU A 125 -6.93 -3.02 7.58
CA GLU A 125 -6.62 -3.09 9.01
C GLU A 125 -6.44 -1.69 9.61
N LYS A 126 -5.73 -0.78 8.93
CA LYS A 126 -5.58 0.61 9.39
C LYS A 126 -6.91 1.34 9.54
N ALA A 127 -7.87 1.10 8.64
CA ALA A 127 -9.23 1.66 8.77
C ALA A 127 -10.03 0.99 9.90
N ALA A 128 -9.94 -0.34 10.03
CA ALA A 128 -10.60 -1.08 11.10
C ALA A 128 -10.08 -0.67 12.49
N ASP A 129 -8.76 -0.49 12.64
CA ASP A 129 -8.11 0.02 13.86
C ASP A 129 -8.59 1.45 14.21
N ALA A 130 -9.04 2.21 13.21
CA ALA A 130 -9.64 3.54 13.41
C ALA A 130 -11.15 3.51 13.69
N GLY A 131 -11.73 2.31 13.89
CA GLY A 131 -13.15 2.09 14.16
C GLY A 131 -14.04 2.17 12.93
N GLN A 132 -13.50 1.97 11.72
CA GLN A 132 -14.23 2.18 10.46
C GLN A 132 -14.21 0.94 9.57
N ALA A 133 -15.35 0.64 8.96
CA ALA A 133 -15.44 -0.32 7.88
C ALA A 133 -14.79 0.25 6.59
N SER A 134 -14.14 -0.60 5.80
CA SER A 134 -13.54 -0.19 4.52
C SER A 134 -13.55 -1.28 3.47
N LEU A 135 -13.59 -0.86 2.20
CA LEU A 135 -13.54 -1.71 1.01
C LEU A 135 -12.56 -1.09 0.02
N HIS A 136 -11.62 -1.90 -0.48
CA HIS A 136 -10.50 -1.45 -1.31
C HIS A 136 -10.47 -2.24 -2.61
N PHE A 137 -10.31 -1.52 -3.73
CA PHE A 137 -10.12 -2.08 -5.06
C PHE A 137 -8.80 -1.58 -5.63
N VAL A 138 -7.95 -2.48 -6.09
CA VAL A 138 -6.61 -2.11 -6.58
C VAL A 138 -6.36 -2.77 -7.93
N ASN A 139 -5.63 -2.06 -8.79
CA ASN A 139 -5.06 -2.59 -10.01
C ASN A 139 -3.55 -2.27 -10.06
N THR A 140 -2.82 -2.80 -11.05
CA THR A 140 -1.38 -2.50 -11.22
C THR A 140 -1.12 -1.49 -12.34
N SER A 141 -2.11 -0.67 -12.72
CA SER A 141 -1.99 0.34 -13.80
C SER A 141 -1.40 -0.21 -15.11
N GLY A 142 -1.70 -1.46 -15.47
CA GLY A 142 -1.20 -2.11 -16.68
C GLY A 142 0.23 -2.68 -16.58
N ALA A 143 0.95 -2.47 -15.47
CA ALA A 143 2.30 -3.01 -15.27
C ALA A 143 2.36 -4.55 -15.14
N SER A 144 1.19 -5.20 -15.03
CA SER A 144 1.05 -6.65 -15.01
C SER A 144 -0.22 -7.03 -15.76
N THR A 145 -0.07 -7.87 -16.78
CA THR A 145 -1.17 -8.40 -17.60
C THR A 145 -1.05 -9.92 -17.65
N ILE A 146 -1.24 -10.56 -16.50
CA ILE A 146 -1.00 -12.00 -16.31
C ILE A 146 -2.30 -12.81 -16.15
N VAL A 147 -3.45 -12.16 -16.02
CA VAL A 147 -4.76 -12.81 -15.87
C VAL A 147 -5.53 -12.70 -17.18
N ALA A 148 -5.94 -13.83 -17.74
CA ALA A 148 -6.77 -13.88 -18.93
C ALA A 148 -8.25 -13.58 -18.59
N PRO A 149 -8.99 -12.85 -19.45
CA PRO A 149 -10.44 -12.71 -19.31
C PRO A 149 -11.13 -14.08 -19.46
N PHE A 150 -12.35 -14.21 -18.95
CA PHE A 150 -13.14 -15.43 -19.12
C PHE A 150 -13.27 -15.80 -20.61
N GLY A 151 -12.91 -17.04 -20.95
CA GLY A 151 -12.89 -17.52 -22.34
C GLY A 151 -11.66 -17.10 -23.16
N GLY A 152 -10.74 -16.32 -22.58
CA GLY A 152 -9.47 -15.93 -23.22
C GLY A 152 -8.30 -16.84 -22.85
N THR A 153 -7.24 -16.77 -23.64
CA THR A 153 -5.98 -17.51 -23.43
C THR A 153 -4.78 -16.60 -23.17
N GLU A 154 -4.95 -15.29 -23.32
CA GLU A 154 -3.89 -14.29 -23.14
C GLU A 154 -4.18 -13.37 -21.97
N GLY A 155 -3.15 -13.00 -21.22
CA GLY A 155 -3.26 -12.09 -20.09
C GLY A 155 -3.64 -10.66 -20.50
N ARG A 156 -4.70 -10.12 -19.90
CA ARG A 156 -5.20 -8.75 -20.12
C ARG A 156 -5.43 -7.96 -18.84
N TYR A 157 -5.59 -8.64 -17.71
CA TYR A 157 -5.75 -8.04 -16.38
C TYR A 157 -4.56 -8.37 -15.47
N ALA A 158 -4.42 -7.61 -14.39
CA ALA A 158 -3.59 -8.00 -13.26
C ALA A 158 -4.42 -8.84 -12.27
N THR A 159 -3.79 -9.29 -11.18
CA THR A 159 -4.48 -10.02 -10.11
C THR A 159 -5.52 -9.19 -9.34
N ASN A 160 -5.52 -7.86 -9.54
CA ASN A 160 -6.51 -6.90 -9.06
C ASN A 160 -7.14 -7.24 -7.70
N PRO A 161 -6.39 -7.16 -6.59
CA PRO A 161 -6.87 -7.59 -5.29
C PRO A 161 -8.01 -6.68 -4.79
N ILE A 162 -8.92 -7.30 -4.04
CA ILE A 162 -9.97 -6.64 -3.26
C ILE A 162 -9.67 -6.94 -1.79
N SER A 163 -9.84 -5.93 -0.92
CA SER A 163 -9.69 -6.10 0.54
C SER A 163 -10.83 -5.42 1.28
N ILE A 164 -11.32 -6.07 2.33
CA ILE A 164 -12.41 -5.58 3.20
C ILE A 164 -11.93 -5.63 4.64
N GLY A 165 -12.15 -4.55 5.38
CA GLY A 165 -11.87 -4.47 6.82
C GLY A 165 -13.11 -4.01 7.57
N MET A 166 -13.42 -4.68 8.69
CA MET A 166 -14.50 -4.31 9.58
C MET A 166 -13.93 -4.18 10.99
N PRO A 167 -14.29 -3.13 11.75
CA PRO A 167 -13.88 -3.01 13.14
C PRO A 167 -14.58 -4.10 13.97
N LYS A 168 -13.88 -4.66 14.95
CA LYS A 168 -14.47 -5.55 15.95
C LYS A 168 -15.07 -4.70 17.07
N SER A 169 -16.24 -5.05 17.59
CA SER A 169 -16.73 -4.48 18.86
C SER A 169 -15.89 -5.02 20.02
N ASP A 170 -15.73 -4.23 21.08
CA ASP A 170 -14.97 -4.60 22.30
C ASP A 170 -15.64 -5.74 23.13
N GLY A 171 -16.50 -6.57 22.54
CA GLY A 171 -17.46 -7.41 23.26
C GLY A 171 -17.36 -8.93 23.10
N ASP A 172 -16.67 -9.49 22.10
CA ASP A 172 -16.68 -10.95 21.88
C ASP A 172 -15.29 -11.54 21.65
N SER A 173 -14.62 -11.93 22.74
CA SER A 173 -13.59 -13.00 22.75
C SER A 173 -13.71 -13.80 24.03
#